data_AF-A0A1F8RB72-F1
#
_entry.id   AF-A0A1F8RB72-F1
#
_cell.length_a   1.000
_cell.length_b   1.000
_cell.length_c   1.000
_cell.angle_alpha   90.00
_cell.angle_beta   90.00
_cell.angle_gamma   90.00
#
_symmetry.space_group_name_H-M   'P 1'
#
loop_
_entity.id
_entity.type
_entity.pdbx_description
1 polymer ?
#
loop_
_entity_poly.entity_id
_entity_poly.type
_entity_poly.pdbx_seq_one_letter_code
_entity_poly.pdbx_strand_id
1 'polypeptide(L)'
;MALIEVDKQTCTRCGACAAVCPGGFFIFRKGRYPRPIPAIQEFCLRCGHCVAVCPADSLDHREIPLAQCPPIEPSLKVTFEQFAQLARSRRSIRAYKDKKVPREEITRLIDVARGAPTGHNAQTVRWLVFDDRGEISRLSEIGADWMRWSVENKKGMVQFLEGVLKRQETGYDEFLRSAPAIVVAYAEKGNPIAFYDCVIALTYLELAAGTAGLGCCWAGLLQSAATGFPPMMEVLAIPEGHVPCGCMMLGYPRYGYRRSPRRQPARIAWRP
;
A
#
# COMPACT_ATOMS: atom_id res chain seq x y z
N MET A 1 22.23 -2.48 -26.03
CA MET A 1 21.34 -1.29 -26.08
C MET A 1 21.53 -0.49 -24.81
N ALA A 2 21.52 0.85 -24.88
CA ALA A 2 21.67 1.71 -23.72
C ALA A 2 20.49 1.54 -22.74
N LEU A 3 20.70 1.81 -21.45
CA LEU A 3 19.62 1.79 -20.46
C LEU A 3 18.68 2.99 -20.64
N ILE A 4 19.24 4.14 -21.01
CA ILE A 4 18.51 5.39 -21.25
C ILE A 4 18.99 5.99 -22.56
N GLU A 5 18.04 6.42 -23.38
CA GLU A 5 18.28 7.12 -24.63
C GLU A 5 17.76 8.57 -24.54
N VAL A 6 18.51 9.50 -25.15
CA VAL A 6 18.16 10.92 -25.19
C VAL A 6 17.94 11.29 -26.66
N ASP A 7 16.70 11.60 -27.02
CA ASP A 7 16.39 12.14 -28.34
C ASP A 7 16.92 13.58 -28.45
N LYS A 8 17.94 13.76 -29.29
CA LYS A 8 18.58 15.06 -29.50
C LYS A 8 17.75 16.01 -30.37
N GLN A 9 16.75 15.52 -31.08
CA GLN A 9 15.89 16.34 -31.92
C GLN A 9 14.90 17.15 -31.08
N THR A 10 14.35 16.52 -30.03
CA THR A 10 13.36 17.13 -29.14
C THR A 10 13.97 17.71 -27.85
N CYS A 11 15.15 17.26 -27.43
CA CYS A 11 15.74 17.67 -26.15
C CYS A 11 16.09 19.18 -26.09
N THR A 12 15.49 19.87 -25.13
CA THR A 12 15.71 21.30 -24.85
C THR A 12 16.98 21.61 -24.06
N ARG A 13 17.75 20.59 -23.64
CA ARG A 13 19.01 20.73 -22.87
C ARG A 13 18.83 21.44 -21.51
N CYS A 14 17.63 21.38 -20.93
CA CYS A 14 17.32 22.01 -19.63
C CYS A 14 18.00 21.32 -18.44
N GLY A 15 18.33 20.03 -18.55
CA GLY A 15 19.01 19.26 -17.50
C GLY A 15 18.10 18.68 -16.41
N ALA A 16 16.78 18.78 -16.55
CA ALA A 16 15.83 18.29 -15.54
C ALA A 16 16.06 16.81 -15.18
N CYS A 17 16.29 15.95 -16.18
CA CYS A 17 16.55 14.53 -15.97
C CYS A 17 17.81 14.26 -15.13
N ALA A 18 18.85 15.10 -15.25
CA ALA A 18 20.07 14.99 -14.46
C ALA A 18 19.84 15.51 -13.03
N ALA A 19 19.11 16.62 -12.89
CA ALA A 19 18.84 17.25 -11.59
C ALA A 19 17.99 16.36 -10.66
N VAL A 20 17.04 15.60 -11.20
CA VAL A 20 16.17 14.72 -10.40
C VAL A 20 16.70 13.30 -10.24
N CYS A 21 17.87 12.97 -10.83
CA CYS A 21 18.41 11.61 -10.80
C CYS A 21 19.13 11.36 -9.46
N PRO A 22 18.56 10.58 -8.52
CA PRO A 22 19.20 10.34 -7.24
C PRO A 22 20.49 9.53 -7.37
N GLY A 23 20.58 8.66 -8.39
CA GLY A 23 21.77 7.84 -8.66
C GLY A 23 22.88 8.56 -9.42
N GLY A 24 22.73 9.85 -9.74
CA GLY A 24 23.77 10.62 -10.44
C GLY A 24 24.11 10.09 -11.85
N PHE A 25 23.15 9.44 -12.51
CA PHE A 25 23.40 8.68 -13.74
C PHE A 25 23.69 9.53 -15.00
N PHE A 26 23.64 10.86 -14.89
CA PHE A 26 23.82 11.77 -16.01
C PHE A 26 25.01 12.70 -15.81
N ILE A 27 25.84 12.85 -16.85
CA ILE A 27 26.73 14.00 -17.00
C ILE A 27 25.92 15.12 -17.65
N PHE A 28 25.87 16.28 -16.99
CA PHE A 28 25.20 17.46 -17.53
C PHE A 28 26.02 18.73 -17.33
N ARG A 29 26.05 19.56 -18.37
CA ARG A 29 26.54 20.95 -18.33
C ARG A 29 25.53 21.81 -19.05
N LYS A 30 25.26 23.02 -18.51
CA LYS A 30 24.28 23.95 -19.09
C LYS A 30 24.56 24.17 -20.59
N GLY A 31 23.51 24.04 -21.42
CA GLY A 31 23.59 24.19 -22.87
C GLY A 31 24.10 22.95 -23.64
N ARG A 32 24.46 21.86 -22.96
CA ARG A 32 24.81 20.56 -23.56
C ARG A 32 23.70 19.54 -23.32
N TYR A 33 23.66 18.49 -24.16
CA TYR A 33 22.76 17.37 -23.93
C TYR A 33 23.13 16.63 -22.64
N PRO A 34 22.15 16.24 -21.80
CA PRO A 34 22.38 15.26 -20.75
C PRO A 34 22.93 13.96 -21.36
N ARG A 35 23.95 13.37 -20.73
CA ARG A 35 24.55 12.12 -21.20
C ARG A 35 24.47 11.07 -20.08
N PRO A 36 23.71 9.99 -20.27
CA PRO A 36 23.77 8.82 -19.39
C PRO A 36 25.20 8.28 -19.27
N ILE A 37 25.55 7.68 -18.13
CA ILE A 37 26.88 7.11 -17.85
C ILE A 37 26.79 5.57 -17.86
N PRO A 38 27.05 4.88 -18.99
CA PRO A 38 26.84 3.43 -19.08
C PRO A 38 27.60 2.60 -18.04
N ALA A 39 28.74 3.11 -17.57
CA ALA A 39 29.61 2.43 -16.60
C ALA A 39 29.04 2.28 -15.18
N ILE A 40 27.92 2.96 -14.87
CA ILE A 40 27.27 2.91 -13.55
C ILE A 40 25.77 2.58 -13.67
N GLN A 41 25.38 1.88 -14.74
CA GLN A 41 23.97 1.58 -15.05
C GLN A 41 23.31 0.68 -14.00
N GLU A 42 24.10 -0.14 -13.32
CA GLU A 42 23.70 -0.98 -12.20
C GLU A 42 23.21 -0.16 -11.00
N PHE A 43 23.67 1.08 -10.84
CA PHE A 43 23.23 2.00 -9.79
C PHE A 43 21.95 2.76 -10.16
N CYS A 44 21.41 2.58 -11.37
CA CYS A 44 20.10 3.13 -11.72
C CYS A 44 19.00 2.45 -10.88
N LEU A 45 18.26 3.26 -10.12
CA LEU A 45 17.13 2.79 -9.30
C LEU A 45 15.90 2.37 -10.12
N ARG A 46 15.93 2.58 -11.45
CA ARG A 46 14.79 2.31 -12.35
C ARG A 46 13.52 3.01 -11.87
N CYS A 47 13.64 4.26 -11.40
CA CYS A 47 12.51 5.02 -10.86
C CYS A 47 11.70 5.79 -11.91
N GLY A 48 12.17 5.85 -13.17
CA GLY A 48 11.48 6.58 -14.24
C GLY A 48 11.48 8.11 -14.13
N HIS A 49 12.05 8.70 -13.06
CA HIS A 49 12.03 10.17 -12.87
C HIS A 49 12.59 10.95 -14.07
N CYS A 50 13.62 10.42 -14.73
CA CYS A 50 14.21 11.06 -15.91
C CYS A 50 13.24 11.16 -17.10
N VAL A 51 12.38 10.15 -17.27
CA VAL A 51 11.33 10.10 -18.29
C VAL A 51 10.21 11.04 -17.89
N ALA A 52 9.67 10.87 -16.68
CA ALA A 52 8.49 11.62 -16.20
C ALA A 52 8.73 13.14 -16.04
N VAL A 53 9.95 13.58 -15.75
CA VAL A 53 10.26 15.02 -15.58
C VAL A 53 10.53 15.72 -16.92
N CYS A 54 10.75 14.99 -18.00
CA CYS A 54 11.20 15.60 -19.25
C CYS A 54 10.07 16.45 -19.85
N PRO A 55 10.24 17.78 -20.00
CA PRO A 55 9.17 18.63 -20.52
C PRO A 55 8.99 18.52 -22.04
N ALA A 56 9.85 17.74 -22.71
CA ALA A 56 9.88 17.59 -24.16
C ALA A 56 9.87 16.12 -24.57
N ASP A 57 9.54 15.21 -23.65
CA ASP A 57 9.38 13.78 -23.93
C ASP A 57 10.60 13.14 -24.64
N SER A 58 11.79 13.65 -24.33
CA SER A 58 13.03 13.31 -25.06
C SER A 58 13.83 12.19 -24.42
N LEU A 59 13.33 11.58 -23.34
CA LEU A 59 14.02 10.55 -22.56
C LEU A 59 13.22 9.25 -22.65
N ASP A 60 13.87 8.19 -23.11
CA ASP A 60 13.31 6.83 -23.06
C ASP A 60 14.19 5.92 -22.22
N HIS A 61 13.60 5.21 -21.27
CA HIS A 61 14.29 4.25 -20.41
C HIS A 61 13.86 2.84 -20.82
N ARG A 62 14.82 1.97 -21.14
CA ARG A 62 14.55 0.64 -21.72
C ARG A 62 13.55 -0.20 -20.91
N GLU A 63 13.64 -0.13 -19.58
CA GLU A 63 12.76 -0.89 -18.67
C GLU A 63 11.52 -0.10 -18.23
N ILE A 64 11.45 1.20 -18.56
CA ILE A 64 10.34 2.09 -18.21
C ILE A 64 10.12 3.03 -19.41
N PRO A 65 9.64 2.49 -20.53
CA PRO A 65 9.56 3.24 -21.77
C PRO A 65 8.62 4.44 -21.59
N LEU A 66 8.90 5.55 -22.27
CA LEU A 66 8.05 6.75 -22.22
C LEU A 66 6.60 6.41 -22.58
N ALA A 67 6.39 5.51 -23.55
CA ALA A 67 5.07 5.07 -23.99
C ALA A 67 4.24 4.38 -22.88
N GLN A 68 4.87 3.92 -21.80
CA GLN A 68 4.20 3.30 -20.65
C GLN A 68 4.05 4.26 -19.46
N CYS A 69 4.53 5.50 -19.60
CA CYS A 69 4.43 6.56 -18.60
C CYS A 69 3.29 7.50 -19.00
N PRO A 70 2.06 7.31 -18.48
CA PRO A 70 0.94 8.17 -18.84
C PRO A 70 1.20 9.62 -18.39
N PRO A 71 0.74 10.62 -19.16
CA PRO A 71 0.86 12.01 -18.77
C PRO A 71 -0.01 12.31 -17.54
N ILE A 72 0.39 13.31 -16.77
CA ILE A 72 -0.45 13.83 -15.68
C ILE A 72 -1.58 14.66 -16.29
N GLU A 73 -2.83 14.21 -16.12
CA GLU A 73 -4.00 14.93 -16.61
C GLU A 73 -4.34 16.14 -15.71
N PRO A 74 -4.22 17.38 -16.21
CA PRO A 74 -4.48 18.57 -15.39
C PRO A 74 -5.94 18.69 -14.91
N SER A 75 -6.88 18.10 -15.66
CA SER A 75 -8.31 18.04 -15.34
C SER A 75 -8.62 17.19 -14.10
N LEU A 76 -7.76 16.23 -13.78
CA LEU A 76 -7.90 15.34 -12.62
C LEU A 76 -7.15 15.83 -11.37
N LYS A 77 -6.60 17.05 -11.42
CA LYS A 77 -5.83 17.62 -10.32
C LYS A 77 -6.70 17.77 -9.07
N VAL A 78 -6.32 17.07 -8.00
CA VAL A 78 -6.96 17.17 -6.69
C VAL A 78 -6.49 18.42 -5.96
N THR A 79 -7.42 19.22 -5.43
CA THR A 79 -7.08 20.37 -4.58
C THR A 79 -6.71 19.94 -3.16
N PHE A 80 -6.04 20.81 -2.42
CA PHE A 80 -5.71 20.54 -1.02
C PHE A 80 -6.97 20.28 -0.19
N GLU A 81 -8.05 21.03 -0.40
CA GLU A 81 -9.31 20.91 0.32
C GLU A 81 -10.01 19.59 0.01
N GLN A 82 -10.01 19.16 -1.26
CA GLN A 82 -10.55 17.87 -1.68
C GLN A 82 -9.79 16.71 -1.02
N PHE A 83 -8.45 16.76 -1.07
CA PHE A 83 -7.62 15.75 -0.41
C PHE A 83 -7.81 15.76 1.11
N ALA A 84 -7.79 16.94 1.73
CA ALA A 84 -7.98 17.09 3.16
C ALA A 84 -9.34 16.55 3.62
N GLN A 85 -10.40 16.79 2.84
CA GLN A 85 -11.72 16.22 3.11
C GLN A 85 -11.66 14.69 3.09
N LEU A 86 -11.15 14.08 2.01
CA LEU A 86 -11.00 12.62 1.89
C LEU A 86 -10.20 12.03 3.06
N ALA A 87 -9.01 12.56 3.31
CA ALA A 87 -8.09 12.06 4.34
C ALA A 87 -8.66 12.20 5.76
N ARG A 88 -9.43 13.27 6.04
CA ARG A 88 -10.01 13.53 7.37
C ARG A 88 -11.36 12.84 7.57
N SER A 89 -12.13 12.59 6.52
CA SER A 89 -13.45 11.94 6.60
C SER A 89 -13.38 10.42 6.58
N ARG A 90 -12.29 9.85 6.08
CA ARG A 90 -12.05 8.40 6.10
C ARG A 90 -12.19 7.81 7.50
N ARG A 91 -12.84 6.64 7.61
CA ARG A 91 -13.05 5.90 8.86
C ARG A 91 -12.67 4.44 8.72
N SER A 92 -12.28 3.84 9.83
CA SER A 92 -12.19 2.38 9.94
C SER A 92 -13.58 1.77 9.88
N ILE A 93 -13.91 1.12 8.76
CA ILE A 93 -15.19 0.48 8.52
C ILE A 93 -15.19 -0.90 9.18
N ARG A 94 -16.17 -1.12 10.06
CA ARG A 94 -16.24 -2.32 10.91
C ARG A 94 -17.60 -3.03 10.86
N ALA A 95 -18.47 -2.54 9.99
CA ALA A 95 -19.79 -3.08 9.73
C ALA A 95 -19.98 -3.04 8.21
N TYR A 96 -20.03 -4.21 7.60
CA TYR A 96 -20.10 -4.38 6.15
C TYR A 96 -21.51 -4.79 5.73
N LYS A 97 -21.88 -4.42 4.49
CA LYS A 97 -23.02 -5.02 3.82
C LYS A 97 -22.68 -6.48 3.49
N ASP A 98 -23.71 -7.31 3.44
CA ASP A 98 -23.57 -8.69 3.01
C ASP A 98 -23.47 -8.78 1.48
N LYS A 99 -22.41 -8.18 0.92
CA LYS A 99 -22.21 -8.02 -0.52
C LYS A 99 -20.74 -8.30 -0.86
N LYS A 100 -20.53 -9.25 -1.77
CA LYS A 100 -19.20 -9.56 -2.30
C LYS A 100 -18.60 -8.35 -3.02
N VAL A 101 -17.30 -8.13 -2.82
CA VAL A 101 -16.52 -7.17 -3.60
C VAL A 101 -16.03 -7.88 -4.87
N PRO A 102 -16.31 -7.37 -6.07
CA PRO A 102 -15.79 -7.97 -7.30
C PRO A 102 -14.26 -8.01 -7.30
N ARG A 103 -13.66 -9.11 -7.79
CA ARG A 103 -12.19 -9.23 -7.88
C ARG A 103 -11.57 -8.12 -8.72
N GLU A 104 -12.21 -7.76 -9.82
CA GLU A 104 -11.82 -6.64 -10.68
C GLU A 104 -11.68 -5.34 -9.89
N GLU A 105 -12.59 -5.09 -8.95
CA GLU A 105 -12.56 -3.89 -8.12
C GLU A 105 -11.40 -3.94 -7.11
N ILE A 106 -11.15 -5.11 -6.49
CA ILE A 106 -9.98 -5.30 -5.61
C ILE A 106 -8.68 -5.12 -6.39
N THR A 107 -8.59 -5.71 -7.59
CA THR A 107 -7.44 -5.57 -8.49
C THR A 107 -7.21 -4.12 -8.88
N ARG A 108 -8.27 -3.37 -9.22
CA ARG A 108 -8.20 -1.94 -9.53
C ARG A 108 -7.67 -1.11 -8.36
N LEU A 109 -8.07 -1.44 -7.13
CA LEU A 109 -7.55 -0.78 -5.93
C LEU A 109 -6.07 -1.10 -5.68
N ILE A 110 -5.67 -2.36 -5.86
CA ILE A 110 -4.28 -2.79 -5.75
C ILE A 110 -3.40 -2.15 -6.85
N ASP A 111 -3.95 -1.98 -8.05
CA ASP A 111 -3.28 -1.31 -9.17
C ASP A 111 -2.98 0.17 -8.87
N VAL A 112 -3.90 0.87 -8.20
CA VAL A 112 -3.60 2.21 -7.65
C VAL A 112 -2.54 2.13 -6.54
N ALA A 113 -2.65 1.14 -5.65
CA ALA A 113 -1.77 0.99 -4.50
C ALA A 113 -0.31 0.65 -4.86
N ARG A 114 -0.05 -0.07 -5.97
CA ARG A 114 1.32 -0.33 -6.46
C ARG A 114 2.06 0.93 -6.92
N GLY A 115 1.35 2.06 -7.10
CA GLY A 115 1.94 3.38 -7.32
C GLY A 115 2.49 4.04 -6.05
N ALA A 116 2.37 3.41 -4.88
CA ALA A 116 2.96 3.88 -3.64
C ALA A 116 4.51 3.95 -3.74
N PRO A 117 5.14 4.97 -3.12
CA PRO A 117 6.60 5.04 -3.09
C PRO A 117 7.17 3.87 -2.28
N THR A 118 8.32 3.37 -2.72
CA THR A 118 9.10 2.35 -2.01
C THR A 118 10.56 2.77 -1.91
N GLY A 119 11.26 2.33 -0.87
CA GLY A 119 12.68 2.65 -0.71
C GLY A 119 13.51 2.13 -1.89
N HIS A 120 14.37 2.98 -2.45
CA HIS A 120 15.17 2.69 -3.65
C HIS A 120 14.34 2.23 -4.87
N ASN A 121 13.03 2.50 -4.89
CA ASN A 121 12.10 1.99 -5.89
C ASN A 121 12.09 0.44 -5.99
N ALA A 122 12.35 -0.24 -4.87
CA ALA A 122 12.47 -1.70 -4.83
C ALA A 122 11.16 -2.44 -5.15
N GLN A 123 10.00 -1.81 -4.94
CA GLN A 123 8.67 -2.34 -5.31
C GLN A 123 8.43 -3.78 -4.82
N THR A 124 8.88 -4.09 -3.59
CA THR A 124 8.88 -5.46 -3.04
C THR A 124 7.54 -5.89 -2.43
N VAL A 125 6.55 -4.99 -2.38
CA VAL A 125 5.22 -5.26 -1.82
C VAL A 125 4.50 -6.32 -2.66
N ARG A 126 4.07 -7.38 -1.99
CA ARG A 126 3.24 -8.44 -2.58
C ARG A 126 1.87 -8.48 -1.88
N TRP A 127 0.89 -9.05 -2.56
CA TRP A 127 -0.51 -9.02 -2.15
C TRP A 127 -1.09 -10.43 -2.07
N LEU A 128 -1.76 -10.72 -0.96
CA LEU A 128 -2.56 -11.91 -0.76
C LEU A 128 -4.00 -11.47 -0.49
N VAL A 129 -4.97 -12.07 -1.18
CA VAL A 129 -6.39 -11.67 -1.10
C VAL A 129 -7.24 -12.88 -0.79
N PHE A 130 -8.09 -12.76 0.23
CA PHE A 130 -9.18 -13.69 0.49
C PHE A 130 -10.50 -13.02 0.11
N ASP A 131 -11.24 -13.59 -0.83
CA ASP A 131 -12.57 -13.12 -1.27
C ASP A 131 -13.62 -14.25 -1.30
N ASP A 132 -13.26 -15.41 -0.73
CA ASP A 132 -14.14 -16.54 -0.48
C ASP A 132 -14.61 -16.55 0.97
N ARG A 133 -15.91 -16.78 1.19
CA ARG A 133 -16.48 -16.73 2.54
C ARG A 133 -16.07 -17.90 3.42
N GLY A 134 -15.88 -19.08 2.85
CA GLY A 134 -15.42 -20.25 3.58
C GLY A 134 -14.00 -20.04 4.10
N GLU A 135 -13.11 -19.57 3.23
CA GLU A 135 -11.73 -19.26 3.62
C GLU A 135 -11.66 -18.13 4.66
N ILE A 136 -12.48 -17.07 4.53
CA ILE A 136 -12.54 -16.00 5.53
C ILE A 136 -13.09 -16.52 6.87
N SER A 137 -14.10 -17.40 6.85
CA SER A 137 -14.61 -18.04 8.08
C SER A 137 -13.51 -18.85 8.76
N ARG A 138 -12.76 -19.63 7.97
CA ARG A 138 -11.62 -20.41 8.45
C ARG A 138 -10.55 -19.53 9.09
N LEU A 139 -10.24 -18.36 8.51
CA LEU A 139 -9.34 -17.39 9.14
C LEU A 139 -9.88 -16.90 10.49
N SER A 140 -11.19 -16.64 10.60
CA SER A 140 -11.81 -16.23 11.85
C SER A 140 -11.84 -17.32 12.92
N GLU A 141 -12.02 -18.59 12.53
CA GLU A 141 -11.94 -19.74 13.42
C GLU A 141 -10.53 -19.91 14.00
N ILE A 142 -9.50 -19.91 13.15
CA ILE A 142 -8.10 -19.96 13.58
C ILE A 142 -7.73 -18.72 14.40
N GLY A 143 -8.31 -17.56 14.07
CA GLY A 143 -8.20 -16.35 14.86
C GLY A 143 -8.76 -16.50 16.27
N ALA A 144 -9.89 -17.19 16.43
CA ALA A 144 -10.45 -17.52 17.73
C ALA A 144 -9.52 -18.42 18.54
N ASP A 145 -8.94 -19.43 17.91
CA ASP A 145 -7.98 -20.33 18.55
C ASP A 145 -6.73 -19.57 19.02
N TRP A 146 -6.20 -18.67 18.19
CA TRP A 146 -5.11 -17.78 18.58
C TRP A 146 -5.46 -16.92 19.79
N MET A 147 -6.68 -16.36 19.84
CA MET A 147 -7.12 -15.55 20.97
C MET A 147 -7.22 -16.38 22.25
N ARG A 148 -7.78 -17.59 22.21
CA ARG A 148 -7.84 -18.50 23.37
C ARG A 148 -6.43 -18.87 23.84
N TRP A 149 -5.58 -19.30 22.92
CA TRP A 149 -4.18 -19.61 23.20
C TRP A 149 -3.45 -18.42 23.83
N SER A 150 -3.67 -17.21 23.33
CA SER A 150 -3.04 -16.00 23.87
C SER A 150 -3.50 -15.69 25.30
N VAL A 151 -4.80 -15.88 25.59
CA VAL A 151 -5.35 -15.70 26.95
C VAL A 151 -4.77 -16.75 27.90
N GLU A 152 -4.81 -18.03 27.54
CA GLU A 152 -4.28 -19.14 28.35
C GLU A 152 -2.79 -18.96 28.66
N ASN A 153 -2.01 -18.50 27.68
CA ASN A 153 -0.58 -18.29 27.81
C ASN A 153 -0.19 -16.88 28.31
N LYS A 154 -1.17 -16.06 28.68
CA LYS A 154 -0.98 -14.67 29.17
C LYS A 154 -0.12 -13.80 28.23
N LYS A 155 -0.30 -13.95 26.91
CA LYS A 155 0.43 -13.20 25.88
C LYS A 155 -0.42 -12.07 25.30
N GLY A 156 0.19 -10.90 25.13
CA GLY A 156 -0.44 -9.75 24.49
C GLY A 156 -1.54 -9.09 25.34
N MET A 157 -2.58 -8.57 24.69
CA MET A 157 -3.65 -7.80 25.34
C MET A 157 -4.75 -8.71 25.92
N VAL A 158 -4.42 -9.54 26.90
CA VAL A 158 -5.28 -10.60 27.47
C VAL A 158 -6.71 -10.14 27.76
N GLN A 159 -6.89 -9.09 28.56
CA GLN A 159 -8.23 -8.57 28.94
C GLN A 159 -9.07 -8.14 27.73
N PHE A 160 -8.41 -7.57 26.71
CA PHE A 160 -9.09 -7.19 25.47
C PHE A 160 -9.53 -8.43 24.70
N LEU A 161 -8.68 -9.46 24.61
CA LEU A 161 -8.98 -10.71 23.91
C LEU A 161 -10.09 -11.51 24.61
N GLU A 162 -10.11 -11.58 25.93
CA GLU A 162 -11.22 -12.17 26.70
C GLU A 162 -12.55 -11.48 26.36
N GLY A 163 -12.56 -10.15 26.31
CA GLY A 163 -13.74 -9.39 25.91
C GLY A 163 -14.17 -9.65 24.47
N VAL A 164 -13.22 -9.85 23.56
CA VAL A 164 -13.49 -10.22 22.16
C VAL A 164 -14.12 -11.61 22.09
N LEU A 165 -13.52 -12.61 22.74
CA LEU A 165 -14.03 -13.99 22.78
C LEU A 165 -15.44 -14.06 23.35
N LYS A 166 -15.71 -13.37 24.46
CA LYS A 166 -17.06 -13.31 25.06
C LYS A 166 -18.10 -12.71 24.12
N ARG A 167 -17.75 -11.68 23.35
CA ARG A 167 -18.69 -11.11 22.35
C ARG A 167 -18.88 -12.06 21.17
N GLN A 168 -17.87 -12.83 20.80
CA GLN A 168 -17.95 -13.79 19.71
C GLN A 168 -18.90 -14.96 20.00
N GLU A 169 -19.13 -15.29 21.28
CA GLU A 169 -20.17 -16.26 21.71
C GLU A 169 -21.58 -15.88 21.26
N THR A 170 -21.82 -14.60 20.92
CA THR A 170 -23.11 -14.14 20.37
C THR A 170 -23.34 -14.51 18.90
N GLY A 171 -22.38 -15.20 18.26
CA GLY A 171 -22.43 -15.60 16.86
C GLY A 171 -21.96 -14.51 15.88
N TYR A 172 -21.50 -13.37 16.38
CA TYR A 172 -20.89 -12.32 15.55
C TYR A 172 -19.37 -12.48 15.49
N ASP A 173 -18.82 -12.52 14.27
CA ASP A 173 -17.37 -12.53 14.04
C ASP A 173 -16.75 -11.21 14.51
N GLU A 174 -16.04 -11.22 15.64
CA GLU A 174 -15.33 -10.03 16.13
C GLU A 174 -13.90 -9.92 15.59
N PHE A 175 -13.36 -11.01 15.03
CA PHE A 175 -12.00 -11.10 14.54
C PHE A 175 -11.84 -10.38 13.19
N LEU A 176 -12.66 -10.74 12.20
CA LEU A 176 -12.70 -10.10 10.87
C LEU A 176 -14.00 -9.35 10.58
N ARG A 177 -14.92 -9.27 11.54
CA ARG A 177 -16.12 -8.42 11.46
C ARG A 177 -16.99 -8.73 10.24
N SER A 178 -16.99 -9.99 9.81
CA SER A 178 -17.70 -10.46 8.63
C SER A 178 -17.36 -9.64 7.37
N ALA A 179 -16.11 -9.17 7.26
CA ALA A 179 -15.64 -8.48 6.08
C ALA A 179 -15.72 -9.41 4.85
N PRO A 180 -16.29 -8.97 3.73
CA PRO A 180 -16.44 -9.81 2.55
C PRO A 180 -15.13 -10.05 1.78
N ALA A 181 -14.06 -9.30 2.09
CA ALA A 181 -12.74 -9.51 1.55
C ALA A 181 -11.66 -9.13 2.57
N ILE A 182 -10.54 -9.85 2.53
CA ILE A 182 -9.32 -9.55 3.29
C ILE A 182 -8.17 -9.34 2.30
N VAL A 183 -7.41 -8.27 2.50
CA VAL A 183 -6.21 -7.96 1.72
C VAL A 183 -5.01 -7.94 2.68
N VAL A 184 -3.98 -8.70 2.37
CA VAL A 184 -2.74 -8.78 3.12
C VAL A 184 -1.60 -8.29 2.24
N ALA A 185 -0.91 -7.24 2.68
CA ALA A 185 0.37 -6.84 2.09
C ALA A 185 1.49 -7.57 2.83
N TYR A 186 2.35 -8.24 2.08
CA TYR A 186 3.46 -9.02 2.60
C TYR A 186 4.73 -8.75 1.79
N ALA A 187 5.88 -8.96 2.42
CA ALA A 187 7.17 -8.72 1.80
C ALA A 187 8.27 -9.61 2.39
N GLU A 188 9.47 -9.52 1.82
CA GLU A 188 10.63 -10.29 2.27
C GLU A 188 10.99 -9.98 3.73
N LYS A 189 11.23 -11.05 4.48
CA LYS A 189 11.62 -11.00 5.89
C LYS A 189 13.01 -10.37 6.03
N GLY A 190 13.17 -9.51 7.03
CA GLY A 190 14.48 -8.91 7.35
C GLY A 190 14.80 -7.64 6.58
N ASN A 191 13.98 -7.24 5.60
CA ASN A 191 14.06 -5.91 5.00
C ASN A 191 13.29 -4.89 5.88
N PRO A 192 13.98 -4.00 6.63
CA PRO A 192 13.31 -3.07 7.53
C PRO A 192 12.47 -2.01 6.81
N ILE A 193 12.76 -1.75 5.53
CA ILE A 193 12.03 -0.79 4.72
C ILE A 193 10.72 -1.40 4.21
N ALA A 194 10.72 -2.70 3.91
CA ALA A 194 9.58 -3.37 3.30
C ALA A 194 8.30 -3.31 4.15
N PHE A 195 8.44 -3.25 5.49
CA PHE A 195 7.31 -3.01 6.37
C PHE A 195 6.65 -1.64 6.12
N TYR A 196 7.44 -0.57 6.03
CA TYR A 196 6.93 0.78 5.74
C TYR A 196 6.33 0.85 4.33
N ASP A 197 6.98 0.23 3.35
CA ASP A 197 6.48 0.16 1.97
C ASP A 197 5.08 -0.48 1.92
N CYS A 198 4.88 -1.60 2.63
CA CYS A 198 3.57 -2.24 2.73
C CYS A 198 2.53 -1.35 3.43
N VAL A 199 2.93 -0.64 4.49
CA VAL A 199 2.02 0.27 5.21
C VAL A 199 1.58 1.44 4.33
N ILE A 200 2.49 2.01 3.55
CA ILE A 200 2.18 3.08 2.59
C ILE A 200 1.27 2.55 1.48
N ALA A 201 1.58 1.38 0.92
CA ALA A 201 0.75 0.76 -0.11
C ALA A 201 -0.68 0.47 0.37
N LEU A 202 -0.84 -0.08 1.58
CA LEU A 202 -2.18 -0.29 2.18
C LEU A 202 -2.90 1.03 2.46
N THR A 203 -2.17 2.12 2.76
CA THR A 203 -2.76 3.45 2.91
C THR A 203 -3.30 3.97 1.57
N TYR A 204 -2.59 3.74 0.45
CA TYR A 204 -3.08 4.08 -0.89
C TYR A 204 -4.35 3.27 -1.22
N LEU A 205 -4.33 1.95 -0.96
CA LEU A 205 -5.49 1.08 -1.14
C LEU A 205 -6.69 1.59 -0.33
N GLU A 206 -6.48 1.98 0.92
CA GLU A 206 -7.53 2.50 1.79
C GLU A 206 -8.16 3.81 1.28
N LEU A 207 -7.33 4.75 0.82
CA LEU A 207 -7.82 6.01 0.27
C LEU A 207 -8.56 5.80 -1.05
N ALA A 208 -8.04 4.93 -1.93
CA ALA A 208 -8.70 4.56 -3.17
C ALA A 208 -10.02 3.82 -2.94
N ALA A 209 -10.08 2.91 -1.95
CA ALA A 209 -11.32 2.22 -1.59
C ALA A 209 -12.41 3.23 -1.18
N GLY A 210 -12.03 4.27 -0.43
CA GLY A 210 -12.96 5.33 -0.02
C GLY A 210 -13.58 6.09 -1.19
N THR A 211 -12.86 6.30 -2.29
CA THR A 211 -13.40 6.95 -3.50
C THR A 211 -14.23 6.01 -4.36
N ALA A 212 -14.02 4.69 -4.22
CA ALA A 212 -14.77 3.63 -4.89
C ALA A 212 -16.08 3.23 -4.20
N GLY A 213 -16.47 3.91 -3.10
CA GLY A 213 -17.63 3.54 -2.29
C GLY A 213 -17.42 2.30 -1.42
N LEU A 214 -16.17 1.83 -1.32
CA LEU A 214 -15.74 0.78 -0.42
C LEU A 214 -15.19 1.38 0.88
N GLY A 215 -14.93 0.50 1.83
CA GLY A 215 -14.44 0.84 3.15
C GLY A 215 -13.43 -0.18 3.63
N CYS A 216 -12.40 0.28 4.31
CA CYS A 216 -11.40 -0.58 4.92
C CYS A 216 -11.35 -0.44 6.43
N CYS A 217 -10.84 -1.47 7.09
CA CYS A 217 -10.27 -1.36 8.42
C CYS A 217 -9.03 -2.24 8.52
N TRP A 218 -7.98 -1.69 9.11
CA TRP A 218 -6.80 -2.46 9.50
C TRP A 218 -7.22 -3.62 10.42
N ALA A 219 -6.86 -4.84 10.01
CA ALA A 219 -7.15 -6.09 10.70
C ALA A 219 -6.03 -6.42 11.70
N GLY A 220 -5.93 -5.62 12.77
CA GLY A 220 -4.83 -5.72 13.75
C GLY A 220 -4.78 -7.06 14.50
N LEU A 221 -5.93 -7.69 14.74
CA LEU A 221 -6.01 -9.03 15.32
C LEU A 221 -5.42 -10.10 14.38
N LEU A 222 -5.77 -10.04 13.09
CA LEU A 222 -5.19 -10.91 12.06
C LEU A 222 -3.68 -10.72 11.94
N GLN A 223 -3.20 -9.47 11.90
CA GLN A 223 -1.75 -9.19 11.88
C GLN A 223 -1.03 -9.77 13.11
N SER A 224 -1.65 -9.68 14.29
CA SER A 224 -1.08 -10.19 15.54
C SER A 224 -1.04 -11.71 15.56
N ALA A 225 -2.11 -12.36 15.12
CA ALA A 225 -2.17 -13.82 14.94
C ALA A 225 -1.10 -14.29 13.94
N ALA A 226 -0.99 -13.63 12.79
CA ALA A 226 -0.01 -13.98 11.77
C ALA A 226 1.45 -13.80 12.22
N THR A 227 1.73 -12.94 13.20
CA THR A 227 3.11 -12.75 13.69
C THR A 227 3.49 -13.78 14.76
N GLY A 228 2.52 -14.30 15.52
CA GLY A 228 2.78 -15.07 16.75
C GLY A 228 2.15 -16.46 16.82
N PHE A 229 1.42 -16.89 15.79
CA PHE A 229 0.66 -18.14 15.81
C PHE A 229 0.89 -18.96 14.53
N PRO A 230 1.67 -20.07 14.60
CA PRO A 230 1.99 -20.88 13.44
C PRO A 230 0.78 -21.33 12.61
N PRO A 231 -0.35 -21.77 13.20
CA PRO A 231 -1.53 -22.14 12.42
C PRO A 231 -2.08 -20.98 11.56
N MET A 232 -1.96 -19.73 12.02
CA MET A 232 -2.35 -18.57 11.22
C MET A 232 -1.41 -18.36 10.04
N MET A 233 -0.09 -18.52 10.24
CA MET A 233 0.87 -18.41 9.14
C MET A 233 0.69 -19.51 8.10
N GLU A 234 0.36 -20.72 8.53
CA GLU A 234 0.10 -21.86 7.64
C GLU A 234 -1.11 -21.60 6.73
N VAL A 235 -2.24 -21.15 7.30
CA VAL A 235 -3.44 -20.85 6.50
C VAL A 235 -3.26 -19.63 5.58
N LEU A 236 -2.42 -18.66 5.97
CA LEU A 236 -2.07 -17.56 5.07
C LEU A 236 -1.23 -18.02 3.88
N ALA A 237 -0.55 -19.16 3.98
CA ALA A 237 0.28 -19.74 2.92
C ALA A 237 1.26 -18.73 2.27
N ILE A 238 1.76 -17.79 3.07
CA ILE A 238 2.76 -16.82 2.61
C ILE A 238 4.07 -17.58 2.33
N PRO A 239 4.73 -17.35 1.18
CA PRO A 239 5.96 -18.05 0.83
C PRO A 239 7.05 -17.94 1.89
N GLU A 240 7.89 -18.97 1.98
CA GLU A 240 9.08 -18.94 2.84
C GLU A 240 9.95 -17.70 2.53
N GLY A 241 10.60 -17.17 3.56
CA GLY A 241 11.37 -15.93 3.47
C GLY A 241 10.53 -14.66 3.43
N HIS A 242 9.19 -14.74 3.52
CA HIS A 242 8.31 -13.57 3.55
C HIS A 242 7.51 -13.49 4.86
N VAL A 243 7.02 -12.28 5.17
CA VAL A 243 6.18 -12.01 6.33
C VAL A 243 5.04 -11.05 5.97
N PRO A 244 3.85 -11.21 6.58
CA PRO A 244 2.78 -10.22 6.45
C PRO A 244 3.19 -8.93 7.16
N CYS A 245 3.08 -7.80 6.46
CA CYS A 245 3.42 -6.48 6.98
C CYS A 245 2.17 -5.66 7.31
N GLY A 246 1.02 -6.01 6.76
CA GLY A 246 -0.25 -5.42 7.14
C GLY A 246 -1.45 -6.18 6.57
N CYS A 247 -2.54 -6.20 7.34
CA CYS A 247 -3.78 -6.87 6.97
C CYS A 247 -4.94 -5.87 6.97
N MET A 248 -5.83 -5.96 5.99
CA MET A 248 -6.99 -5.10 5.82
C MET A 248 -8.26 -5.92 5.59
N MET A 249 -9.30 -5.61 6.36
CA MET A 249 -10.67 -5.93 5.99
C MET A 249 -11.16 -4.92 4.95
N LEU A 250 -11.87 -5.39 3.93
CA LEU A 250 -12.40 -4.60 2.83
C LEU A 250 -13.85 -4.99 2.54
N GLY A 251 -14.71 -4.00 2.27
CA GLY A 251 -16.08 -4.26 1.85
C GLY A 251 -16.92 -2.99 1.70
N TYR A 252 -18.18 -3.16 1.31
CA TYR A 252 -19.12 -2.04 1.25
C TYR A 252 -19.57 -1.65 2.67
N PRO A 253 -19.42 -0.39 3.09
CA PRO A 253 -19.89 0.06 4.40
C PRO A 253 -21.39 -0.16 4.55
N ARG A 254 -21.83 -0.76 5.66
CA ARG A 254 -23.25 -0.88 6.00
C ARG A 254 -23.87 0.49 6.31
N TYR A 255 -23.08 1.38 6.91
CA TYR A 255 -23.50 2.71 7.33
C TYR A 255 -22.59 3.78 6.75
N GLY A 256 -23.18 4.93 6.41
CA GLY A 256 -22.44 6.13 6.03
C GLY A 256 -22.10 7.00 7.24
N TYR A 257 -20.94 7.64 7.21
CA TYR A 257 -20.53 8.61 8.23
C TYR A 257 -20.83 10.03 7.76
N ARG A 258 -21.66 10.76 8.51
CA ARG A 258 -22.05 12.14 8.17
C ARG A 258 -21.10 13.20 8.69
N ARG A 259 -20.16 12.83 9.58
CA ARG A 259 -19.27 13.76 10.28
C ARG A 259 -17.88 13.14 10.47
N SER A 260 -16.86 13.99 10.40
CA SER A 260 -15.48 13.64 10.73
C SER A 260 -15.21 13.92 12.21
N PRO A 261 -14.78 12.93 13.01
CA PRO A 261 -14.44 13.18 14.41
C PRO A 261 -13.18 14.04 14.50
N ARG A 262 -13.13 14.95 15.48
CA ARG A 262 -11.97 15.81 15.72
C ARG A 262 -10.76 14.97 16.15
N ARG A 263 -9.59 15.28 15.61
CA ARG A 263 -8.28 14.79 16.09
C ARG A 263 -7.67 15.81 17.06
N GLN A 264 -6.83 15.33 17.98
CA GLN A 264 -6.04 16.22 18.83
C GLN A 264 -5.11 17.08 17.96
N PRO A 265 -4.82 18.33 18.36
CA PRO A 265 -3.86 19.17 17.64
C PRO A 265 -2.49 18.48 17.50
N ALA A 266 -1.82 18.72 16.37
CA ALA A 266 -0.46 18.24 16.17
C ALA A 266 0.50 18.97 17.13
N ARG A 267 1.41 18.22 17.77
CA ARG A 267 2.51 18.78 18.56
C ARG A 267 3.71 18.96 17.64
N ILE A 268 4.03 20.20 17.29
CA ILE A 268 5.10 20.55 16.34
C ILE A 268 6.23 21.23 17.10
N ALA A 269 7.46 20.72 16.95
CA ALA A 269 8.67 21.32 17.51
C ALA A 269 9.54 21.86 16.36
N TRP A 270 9.67 23.17 16.27
CA TRP A 270 10.52 23.83 15.28
C TRP A 270 11.93 23.99 15.85
N ARG A 271 12.95 23.70 15.04
CA ARG A 271 14.35 24.05 15.34
C ARG A 271 14.76 25.18 14.39
N PRO A 272 15.51 26.18 14.88
CA PRO A 272 16.05 27.25 14.04
C PRO A 272 17.02 26.72 12.99
#